data_AF-A0A1V0DJV1-F1
#
_entry.id   AF-A0A1V0DJV1-F1
#
_cell.length_a   1.000
_cell.length_b   1.000
_cell.length_c   1.000
_cell.angle_alpha   90.00
_cell.angle_beta   90.00
_cell.angle_gamma   90.00
#
_symmetry.space_group_name_H-M   'P 1'
#
loop_
_entity.id
_entity.type
_entity.pdbx_description
1 polymer ?
#
loop_
_entity_poly.entity_id
_entity_poly.type
_entity_poly.pdbx_seq_one_letter_code
_entity_poly.pdbx_strand_id
1 'polypeptide(L)'
;LLVNEYLARREAEGEIGDVFRFLGMTVGLNIKEKTIEEKKLAYNCDILYSTNSELGFDYLRDNIETNFDNVLMKKKYNYAIIDEVDSILIDEARTPLIISSQKKQGIKFYRDADRFVKTLKEESYIIDLESKTIELTEEGIKKAETFFQIKNLYSGNNYALLHCIKNALKAFFLMDKNKDYLVDKNKILIIDQFTGRILQGRQFSDGLHQALEAKEGCDIEPETEISATITYQNFFRIYKKISGMT
;
A
#
# COMPACT_ATOMS: atom_id res chain seq x y z
N LEU A 1 17.30 12.13 -15.82
CA LEU A 1 16.13 11.28 -15.51
C LEU A 1 15.25 11.29 -16.72
N LEU A 2 14.76 10.12 -17.12
CA LEU A 2 14.11 9.91 -18.42
C LEU A 2 12.73 9.29 -18.22
N VAL A 3 11.85 9.45 -19.20
CA VAL A 3 10.44 9.03 -19.11
C VAL A 3 10.29 7.51 -19.04
N ASN A 4 11.18 6.75 -19.67
CA ASN A 4 11.12 5.30 -19.70
C ASN A 4 12.50 4.63 -19.68
N GLU A 5 12.51 3.32 -19.42
CA GLU A 5 13.74 2.54 -19.26
C GLU A 5 14.54 2.40 -20.57
N TYR A 6 13.86 2.37 -21.73
CA TYR A 6 14.53 2.31 -23.03
C TYR A 6 15.39 3.55 -23.26
N LEU A 7 14.83 4.74 -23.01
CA LEU A 7 15.56 6.00 -23.10
C LEU A 7 16.69 6.04 -22.07
N ALA A 8 16.43 5.64 -20.81
CA ALA A 8 17.46 5.56 -19.78
C ALA A 8 18.66 4.69 -20.20
N ARG A 9 18.37 3.52 -20.77
CA ARG A 9 19.37 2.61 -21.28
C ARG A 9 20.14 3.21 -22.46
N ARG A 10 19.43 3.76 -23.44
CA ARG A 10 20.02 4.38 -24.64
C ARG A 10 21.01 5.48 -24.27
N GLU A 11 20.66 6.36 -23.34
CA GLU A 11 21.53 7.46 -22.92
C GLU A 11 22.75 6.98 -22.13
N ALA A 12 22.57 5.99 -21.25
CA ALA A 12 23.65 5.46 -20.41
C ALA A 12 24.64 4.56 -21.17
N GLU A 13 24.15 3.77 -22.12
CA GLU A 13 24.92 2.78 -22.89
C GLU A 13 25.32 3.30 -24.28
N GLY A 14 24.73 4.40 -24.75
CA GLY A 14 25.02 4.99 -26.05
C GLY A 14 26.07 6.11 -26.04
N GLU A 15 26.06 6.91 -27.11
CA GLU A 15 27.09 7.92 -27.41
C GLU A 15 27.29 8.94 -26.29
N ILE A 16 26.22 9.39 -25.64
CA ILE A 16 26.31 10.36 -24.54
C ILE A 16 27.02 9.76 -23.32
N GLY A 17 26.66 8.53 -22.94
CA GLY A 17 27.38 7.77 -21.91
C GLY A 17 28.85 7.56 -22.25
N ASP A 18 29.16 7.30 -23.52
CA ASP A 18 30.54 7.10 -24.00
C ASP A 18 31.38 8.37 -23.91
N VAL A 19 30.80 9.56 -24.14
CA VAL A 19 31.51 10.83 -23.93
C VAL A 19 31.96 10.97 -22.47
N PHE A 20 31.09 10.67 -21.51
CA PHE A 20 31.45 10.75 -20.10
C PHE A 20 32.51 9.71 -19.71
N ARG A 21 32.39 8.48 -20.22
CA ARG A 21 33.39 7.42 -20.04
C ARG A 21 34.74 7.82 -20.63
N PHE A 22 34.73 8.42 -21.82
CA PHE A 22 35.93 8.93 -22.49
C PHE A 22 36.63 10.02 -21.66
N LEU A 23 35.87 10.88 -20.97
CA LEU A 23 36.38 11.89 -20.04
C LEU A 23 36.83 11.33 -18.67
N GLY A 24 36.79 10.01 -18.48
CA GLY A 24 37.23 9.34 -17.26
C GLY A 24 36.17 9.30 -16.14
N MET A 25 34.91 9.63 -16.44
CA MET A 25 33.81 9.54 -15.48
C MET A 25 33.13 8.16 -15.55
N THR A 26 32.52 7.76 -14.44
CA THR A 26 31.71 6.54 -14.35
C THR A 26 30.23 6.86 -14.59
N VAL A 27 29.57 6.04 -15.40
CA VAL A 27 28.14 6.18 -15.75
C VAL A 27 27.39 4.94 -15.30
N GLY A 28 26.37 5.15 -14.46
CA GLY A 28 25.49 4.13 -13.92
C GLY A 28 24.11 4.17 -14.56
N LEU A 29 23.48 3.01 -14.68
CA LEU A 29 22.10 2.83 -15.11
C LEU A 29 21.30 2.18 -13.99
N ASN A 30 20.18 2.78 -13.59
CA ASN A 30 19.22 2.22 -12.64
C ASN A 30 17.86 2.03 -13.34
N ILE A 31 17.43 0.77 -13.44
CA ILE A 31 16.18 0.32 -14.06
C ILE A 31 15.63 -0.84 -13.21
N LYS A 32 14.34 -1.15 -13.39
CA LYS A 32 13.62 -2.12 -12.56
C LYS A 32 14.22 -3.53 -12.56
N GLU A 33 14.78 -3.94 -13.70
CA GLU A 33 15.37 -5.28 -13.89
C GLU A 33 16.67 -5.50 -13.11
N LYS A 34 17.33 -4.43 -12.64
CA LYS A 34 18.61 -4.53 -11.95
C LYS A 34 18.47 -5.06 -10.53
N THR A 35 19.39 -5.92 -10.16
CA THR A 35 19.54 -6.41 -8.78
C THR A 35 19.96 -5.29 -7.83
N ILE A 36 19.75 -5.48 -6.53
CA ILE A 36 20.16 -4.55 -5.48
C ILE A 36 21.67 -4.23 -5.59
N GLU A 37 22.50 -5.23 -5.86
CA GLU A 37 23.95 -5.05 -5.99
C GLU A 37 24.32 -4.20 -7.21
N GLU A 38 23.71 -4.45 -8.37
CA GLU A 38 23.92 -3.63 -9.56
C GLU A 38 23.44 -2.19 -9.37
N LYS A 39 22.31 -2.00 -8.68
CA LYS A 39 21.83 -0.67 -8.34
C LYS A 39 22.79 0.07 -7.44
N LYS A 40 23.34 -0.58 -6.40
CA LYS A 40 24.38 0.02 -5.53
C LYS A 40 25.58 0.48 -6.34
N LEU A 41 26.05 -0.33 -7.30
CA LEU A 41 27.13 0.06 -8.20
C LEU A 41 26.74 1.29 -9.04
N ALA A 42 25.53 1.31 -9.61
CA ALA A 42 25.05 2.44 -10.41
C ALA A 42 24.95 3.74 -9.60
N TYR A 43 24.42 3.70 -8.37
CA TYR A 43 24.36 4.87 -7.47
C TYR A 43 25.76 5.37 -7.04
N ASN A 44 26.76 4.49 -7.09
CA ASN A 44 28.15 4.84 -6.79
C ASN A 44 28.89 5.51 -7.96
N CYS A 45 28.33 5.48 -9.17
CA CYS A 45 28.88 6.21 -10.30
C CYS A 45 28.82 7.74 -10.13
N ASP A 46 29.56 8.46 -10.97
CA ASP A 46 29.57 9.92 -11.03
C ASP A 46 28.27 10.47 -11.63
N ILE A 47 27.76 9.77 -12.64
CA ILE A 47 26.51 10.10 -13.35
C ILE A 47 25.58 8.90 -13.28
N LEU A 48 24.31 9.13 -12.92
CA LEU A 48 23.27 8.12 -12.86
C LEU A 48 22.14 8.44 -13.83
N TYR A 49 21.88 7.52 -14.74
CA TYR A 49 20.66 7.49 -15.55
C TYR A 49 19.63 6.57 -14.89
N SER A 50 18.40 7.06 -14.78
CA SER A 50 17.27 6.33 -14.21
C SER A 50 15.96 6.91 -14.74
N THR A 51 14.87 6.18 -14.54
CA THR A 51 13.52 6.69 -14.73
C THR A 51 13.05 7.42 -13.47
N ASN A 52 12.05 8.30 -13.62
CA ASN A 52 11.50 9.05 -12.49
C ASN A 52 10.86 8.12 -11.47
N SER A 53 10.11 7.13 -11.95
CA SER A 53 9.42 6.14 -11.13
C SER A 53 10.40 5.28 -10.35
N GLU A 54 11.44 4.74 -11.01
CA GLU A 54 12.38 3.84 -10.35
C GLU A 54 13.18 4.56 -9.27
N LEU A 55 13.63 5.79 -9.54
CA LEU A 55 14.33 6.61 -8.57
C LEU A 55 13.46 6.94 -7.34
N GLY A 56 12.18 7.27 -7.56
CA GLY A 56 11.24 7.54 -6.48
C GLY A 56 10.90 6.28 -5.67
N PHE A 57 10.78 5.11 -6.31
CA PHE A 57 10.58 3.85 -5.61
C PHE A 57 11.82 3.40 -4.83
N ASP A 58 13.03 3.61 -5.34
CA ASP A 58 14.25 3.36 -4.59
C ASP A 58 14.32 4.25 -3.34
N TYR A 59 13.94 5.53 -3.45
CA TYR A 59 13.81 6.40 -2.29
C TYR A 59 12.83 5.86 -1.26
N LEU A 60 11.62 5.46 -1.68
CA LEU A 60 10.63 4.92 -0.75
C LEU A 60 11.12 3.62 -0.08
N ARG A 61 11.78 2.72 -0.85
CA ARG A 61 12.35 1.47 -0.33
C ARG A 61 13.44 1.73 0.71
N ASP A 62 14.34 2.68 0.44
CA ASP A 62 15.43 3.03 1.35
C ASP A 62 14.92 3.59 2.69
N ASN A 63 13.77 4.27 2.70
CA ASN A 63 13.17 4.80 3.94
C ASN A 63 12.41 3.73 4.76
N ILE A 64 12.10 2.58 4.16
CA ILE A 64 11.49 1.42 4.86
C ILE A 64 12.56 0.40 5.27
N GLU A 65 13.71 0.38 4.60
CA GLU A 65 14.77 -0.61 4.81
C GLU A 65 15.35 -0.52 6.23
N THR A 66 15.46 -1.69 6.87
CA THR A 66 15.98 -1.84 8.23
C THR A 66 17.47 -2.14 8.25
N ASN A 67 17.98 -2.79 7.19
CA ASN A 67 19.39 -3.09 7.06
C ASN A 67 20.10 -1.98 6.27
N PHE A 68 20.96 -1.22 6.95
CA PHE A 68 21.74 -0.14 6.34
C PHE A 68 22.61 -0.60 5.16
N ASP A 69 23.01 -1.87 5.11
CA ASP A 69 23.78 -2.41 4.00
C ASP A 69 22.96 -2.50 2.71
N ASN A 70 21.64 -2.61 2.80
CA ASN A 70 20.73 -2.70 1.65
C ASN A 70 20.34 -1.35 1.07
N VAL A 71 20.50 -0.26 1.82
CA VAL A 71 20.19 1.11 1.37
C VAL A 71 20.98 1.46 0.11
N LEU A 72 20.30 1.95 -0.92
CA LEU A 72 20.87 2.26 -2.23
C LEU A 72 21.40 3.70 -2.30
N MET A 73 20.55 4.67 -1.95
CA MET A 73 20.75 6.11 -2.10
C MET A 73 21.54 6.72 -0.92
N LYS A 74 22.76 6.21 -0.67
CA LYS A 74 23.62 6.68 0.43
C LYS A 74 24.25 8.07 0.18
N LYS A 75 24.35 8.50 -1.08
CA LYS A 75 24.92 9.80 -1.46
C LYS A 75 23.91 10.93 -1.24
N LYS A 76 24.41 12.16 -1.06
CA LYS A 76 23.56 13.36 -0.93
C LYS A 76 22.82 13.65 -2.24
N TYR A 77 21.56 14.07 -2.15
CA TYR A 77 20.72 14.53 -3.26
C TYR A 77 21.25 15.87 -3.81
N ASN A 78 22.23 15.81 -4.71
CA ASN A 78 22.95 17.00 -5.18
C ASN A 78 22.26 17.68 -6.37
N TYR A 79 22.14 16.97 -7.49
CA TYR A 79 21.61 17.56 -8.73
C TYR A 79 20.79 16.54 -9.50
N ALA A 80 19.61 16.95 -9.95
CA ALA A 80 18.77 16.18 -10.85
C ALA A 80 18.49 16.99 -12.12
N ILE A 81 18.67 16.36 -13.27
CA ILE A 81 18.23 16.86 -14.58
C ILE A 81 17.08 15.97 -15.03
N ILE A 82 15.92 16.57 -15.28
CA ILE A 82 14.67 15.88 -15.63
C ILE A 82 14.36 16.13 -17.10
N ASP A 83 14.34 15.08 -17.91
CA ASP A 83 13.88 15.15 -19.29
C ASP A 83 12.34 15.07 -19.36
N GLU A 84 11.69 15.76 -20.28
CA GLU A 84 10.23 15.94 -20.36
C GLU A 84 9.62 16.44 -19.02
N VAL A 85 10.18 17.54 -18.51
CA VAL A 85 9.89 18.04 -17.16
C VAL A 85 8.43 18.46 -16.96
N ASP A 86 7.76 18.92 -18.01
CA ASP A 86 6.34 19.24 -18.00
C ASP A 86 5.49 17.99 -17.76
N SER A 87 5.77 16.91 -18.49
CA SER A 87 5.09 15.62 -18.34
C SER A 87 5.26 15.05 -16.93
N ILE A 88 6.45 15.17 -16.33
CA ILE A 88 6.74 14.53 -15.03
C ILE A 88 6.28 15.39 -13.85
N LEU A 89 6.59 16.69 -13.85
CA LEU A 89 6.31 17.56 -12.71
C LEU A 89 4.92 18.19 -12.74
N ILE A 90 4.23 18.17 -13.88
CA ILE A 90 2.88 18.69 -14.03
C ILE A 90 1.87 17.55 -14.21
N ASP A 91 2.03 16.74 -15.27
CA ASP A 91 1.00 15.76 -15.63
C ASP A 91 0.97 14.54 -14.70
N GLU A 92 2.12 13.88 -14.50
CA GLU A 92 2.25 12.69 -13.65
C GLU A 92 2.22 13.02 -12.15
N ALA A 93 2.51 14.26 -11.80
CA ALA A 93 2.65 14.70 -10.41
C ALA A 93 1.32 14.71 -9.62
N ARG A 94 0.20 14.37 -10.26
CA ARG A 94 -1.13 14.21 -9.66
C ARG A 94 -1.27 12.91 -8.87
N THR A 95 -0.57 11.86 -9.28
CA THR A 95 -0.63 10.55 -8.64
C THR A 95 0.63 10.31 -7.82
N PRO A 96 0.54 10.11 -6.49
CA PRO A 96 1.71 9.79 -5.68
C PRO A 96 2.27 8.41 -6.03
N LEU A 97 3.58 8.25 -5.83
CA LEU A 97 4.23 6.95 -5.77
C LEU A 97 3.88 6.29 -4.43
N ILE A 98 3.41 5.05 -4.48
CA ILE A 98 2.92 4.31 -3.31
C ILE A 98 3.59 2.93 -3.29
N ILE A 99 4.21 2.58 -2.16
CA ILE A 99 4.59 1.20 -1.85
C ILE A 99 3.54 0.63 -0.90
N SER A 100 2.83 -0.39 -1.36
CA SER A 100 1.91 -1.17 -0.52
C SER A 100 2.56 -2.48 -0.10
N SER A 101 2.41 -2.85 1.17
CA SER A 101 2.78 -4.17 1.65
C SER A 101 1.52 -4.98 1.99
N GLN A 102 1.63 -6.29 1.84
CA GLN A 102 0.58 -7.19 2.30
C GLN A 102 0.71 -7.37 3.81
N LYS A 103 -0.37 -7.15 4.54
CA LYS A 103 -0.43 -7.38 5.97
C LYS A 103 -0.39 -8.89 6.23
N LYS A 104 0.76 -9.40 6.70
CA LYS A 104 0.96 -10.85 6.96
C LYS A 104 0.07 -11.39 8.10
N GLN A 105 -0.41 -10.52 8.98
CA GLN A 105 -1.27 -10.89 10.13
C GLN A 105 -2.71 -10.46 9.86
N GLY A 106 -3.66 -11.39 9.97
CA GLY A 106 -5.10 -11.06 9.95
C GLY A 106 -5.99 -12.11 9.31
N ILE A 107 -5.53 -12.81 8.26
CA ILE A 107 -6.37 -13.73 7.47
C ILE A 107 -7.05 -14.79 8.34
N LYS A 108 -6.33 -15.35 9.32
CA LYS A 108 -6.88 -16.38 10.22
C LYS A 108 -8.01 -15.82 11.11
N PHE A 109 -7.83 -14.62 11.65
CA PHE A 109 -8.78 -14.05 12.60
C PHE A 109 -10.11 -13.65 11.96
N TYR A 110 -10.16 -13.32 10.67
CA TYR A 110 -11.42 -13.00 10.00
C TYR A 110 -12.43 -14.14 10.03
N ARG A 111 -11.98 -15.37 9.76
CA ARG A 111 -12.87 -16.56 9.80
C ARG A 111 -13.28 -16.92 11.22
N ASP A 112 -12.37 -16.79 12.19
CA ASP A 112 -12.69 -17.07 13.59
C ASP A 112 -13.63 -16.00 14.19
N ALA A 113 -13.44 -14.73 13.82
CA ALA A 113 -14.31 -13.62 14.17
C ALA A 113 -15.70 -13.76 13.55
N ASP A 114 -15.80 -14.14 12.27
CA ASP A 114 -17.08 -14.49 11.62
C ASP A 114 -17.83 -15.59 12.40
N ARG A 115 -17.13 -16.68 12.75
CA ARG A 115 -17.72 -17.77 13.53
C ARG A 115 -18.19 -17.28 14.90
N PHE A 116 -17.40 -16.45 15.58
CA PHE A 116 -17.77 -15.89 16.87
C PHE A 116 -19.04 -15.03 16.78
N VAL A 117 -19.08 -14.08 15.83
CA VAL A 117 -20.21 -13.16 15.68
C VAL A 117 -21.52 -13.91 15.40
N LYS A 118 -21.48 -15.00 14.63
CA LYS A 118 -22.64 -15.89 14.41
C LYS A 118 -23.20 -16.52 15.69
N THR A 119 -22.41 -16.60 16.76
CA THR A 119 -22.89 -17.14 18.05
C THR A 119 -23.52 -16.08 18.96
N LEU A 120 -23.35 -14.80 18.65
CA LEU A 120 -23.81 -13.70 19.51
C LEU A 120 -25.33 -13.61 19.51
N LYS A 121 -25.86 -13.14 20.64
CA LYS A 121 -27.28 -12.80 20.81
C LYS A 121 -27.42 -11.29 20.90
N GLU A 122 -28.65 -10.78 20.78
CA GLU A 122 -28.94 -9.35 20.79
C GLU A 122 -28.43 -8.64 22.06
N GLU A 123 -28.34 -9.34 23.20
CA GLU A 123 -27.84 -8.75 24.46
C GLU A 123 -26.30 -8.58 24.48
N SER A 124 -25.60 -9.21 23.54
CA SER A 124 -24.13 -9.24 23.48
C SER A 124 -23.53 -8.02 22.76
N TYR A 125 -24.33 -7.16 22.14
CA TYR A 125 -23.86 -6.00 21.40
C TYR A 125 -24.86 -4.84 21.48
N ILE A 126 -24.38 -3.63 21.26
CA ILE A 126 -25.18 -2.40 21.15
C ILE A 126 -24.96 -1.84 19.75
N ILE A 127 -26.06 -1.50 19.07
CA ILE A 127 -26.05 -0.84 17.76
C ILE A 127 -26.58 0.56 17.93
N ASP A 128 -25.81 1.54 17.49
CA ASP A 128 -26.28 2.89 17.27
C ASP A 128 -26.49 3.10 15.76
N LEU A 129 -27.75 3.16 15.36
CA LEU A 129 -28.15 3.32 13.96
C LEU A 129 -27.92 4.74 13.43
N GLU A 130 -27.90 5.75 14.30
CA GLU A 130 -27.64 7.14 13.90
C GLU A 130 -26.17 7.32 13.53
N SER A 131 -25.27 6.82 14.39
CA SER A 131 -23.82 6.88 14.14
C SER A 131 -23.29 5.72 13.28
N LYS A 132 -24.13 4.72 12.97
CA LYS A 132 -23.74 3.45 12.34
C LYS A 132 -22.55 2.80 13.04
N THR A 133 -22.60 2.75 14.36
CA THR A 133 -21.58 2.10 15.19
C THR A 133 -22.15 0.86 15.87
N ILE A 134 -21.29 -0.11 16.12
CA ILE A 134 -21.62 -1.33 16.84
C ILE A 134 -20.49 -1.68 17.80
N GLU A 135 -20.84 -1.96 19.04
CA GLU A 135 -19.91 -2.32 20.10
C GLU A 135 -20.39 -3.55 20.87
N LEU A 136 -19.47 -4.31 21.46
CA LEU A 136 -19.83 -5.42 22.36
C LEU A 136 -20.24 -4.87 23.72
N THR A 137 -21.27 -5.48 24.31
CA THR A 137 -21.59 -5.27 25.73
C THR A 137 -20.59 -6.00 26.62
N GLU A 138 -20.63 -5.77 27.94
CA GLU A 138 -19.84 -6.55 28.90
C GLU A 138 -20.07 -8.07 28.77
N GLU A 139 -21.31 -8.48 28.46
CA GLU A 139 -21.64 -9.89 28.21
C GLU A 139 -20.98 -10.39 26.92
N GLY A 140 -21.04 -9.60 25.84
CA GLY A 140 -20.35 -9.91 24.59
C GLY A 140 -18.84 -10.03 24.75
N ILE A 141 -18.24 -9.16 25.57
CA ILE A 141 -16.80 -9.19 25.88
C ILE A 141 -16.43 -10.48 26.62
N LYS A 142 -17.15 -10.83 27.69
CA LYS A 142 -16.91 -12.08 28.44
C LYS A 142 -17.08 -13.33 27.56
N LYS A 143 -18.05 -13.29 26.65
CA LYS A 143 -18.28 -14.37 25.69
C LYS A 143 -17.14 -14.48 24.68
N ALA A 144 -16.63 -13.35 24.18
CA ALA A 144 -15.44 -13.32 23.33
C ALA A 144 -14.23 -13.92 24.05
N GLU A 145 -13.99 -13.50 25.30
CA GLU A 145 -12.89 -13.99 26.12
C GLU A 145 -12.95 -15.51 26.31
N THR A 146 -14.15 -16.05 26.56
CA THR A 146 -14.38 -17.48 26.69
C THR A 146 -14.20 -18.22 25.36
N PHE A 147 -14.75 -17.69 24.27
CA PHE A 147 -14.71 -18.31 22.94
C PHE A 147 -13.28 -18.40 22.39
N PHE A 148 -12.50 -17.33 22.54
CA PHE A 148 -11.12 -17.25 22.08
C PHE A 148 -10.10 -17.72 23.13
N GLN A 149 -10.55 -18.14 24.32
CA GLN A 149 -9.71 -18.60 25.44
C GLN A 149 -8.65 -17.57 25.86
N ILE A 150 -9.06 -16.30 25.94
CA ILE A 150 -8.20 -15.17 26.32
C ILE A 150 -8.68 -14.55 27.63
N LYS A 151 -7.76 -13.96 28.39
CA LYS A 151 -8.09 -13.34 29.69
C LYS A 151 -8.70 -11.95 29.59
N ASN A 152 -8.28 -11.18 28.58
CA ASN A 152 -8.73 -9.80 28.38
C ASN A 152 -8.71 -9.47 26.89
N LEU A 153 -9.88 -9.23 26.31
CA LEU A 153 -10.03 -8.89 24.90
C LEU A 153 -9.34 -7.57 24.52
N TYR A 154 -9.28 -6.60 25.44
CA TYR A 154 -8.71 -5.26 25.23
C TYR A 154 -7.23 -5.17 25.59
N SER A 155 -6.57 -6.30 25.90
CA SER A 155 -5.12 -6.29 26.08
C SER A 155 -4.40 -6.00 24.74
N GLY A 156 -3.26 -5.31 24.80
CA GLY A 156 -2.52 -4.91 23.60
C GLY A 156 -2.14 -6.07 22.67
N ASN A 157 -1.95 -7.27 23.23
CA ASN A 157 -1.65 -8.49 22.47
C ASN A 157 -2.82 -8.96 21.59
N ASN A 158 -4.06 -8.57 21.92
CA ASN A 158 -5.28 -9.01 21.24
C ASN A 158 -5.85 -7.95 20.28
N TYR A 159 -5.12 -6.87 20.02
CA TYR A 159 -5.57 -5.77 19.16
C TYR A 159 -6.04 -6.24 17.78
N ALA A 160 -5.28 -7.13 17.12
CA ALA A 160 -5.64 -7.66 15.80
C ALA A 160 -6.95 -8.47 15.83
N LEU A 161 -7.15 -9.28 16.87
CA LEU A 161 -8.38 -10.05 17.07
C LEU A 161 -9.57 -9.14 17.33
N LEU A 162 -9.42 -8.16 18.25
CA LEU A 162 -10.45 -7.18 18.57
C LEU A 162 -10.86 -6.39 17.32
N HIS A 163 -9.89 -5.99 16.49
CA HIS A 163 -10.15 -5.33 15.21
C HIS A 163 -10.98 -6.21 14.27
N CYS A 164 -10.61 -7.49 14.10
CA CYS A 164 -11.37 -8.44 13.28
C CYS A 164 -12.80 -8.66 13.81
N ILE A 165 -12.98 -8.76 15.13
CA ILE A 165 -14.31 -8.90 15.76
C ILE A 165 -15.17 -7.66 15.48
N LYS A 166 -14.61 -6.45 15.63
CA LYS A 166 -15.32 -5.21 15.32
C LYS A 166 -15.75 -5.15 13.85
N ASN A 167 -14.89 -5.56 12.93
CA ASN A 167 -15.22 -5.59 11.51
C ASN A 167 -16.25 -6.68 11.17
N ALA A 168 -16.18 -7.85 11.80
CA ALA A 168 -17.19 -8.89 11.67
C ALA A 168 -18.56 -8.41 12.18
N LEU A 169 -18.61 -7.72 13.33
CA LEU A 169 -19.84 -7.10 13.84
C LEU A 169 -20.44 -6.10 12.82
N LYS A 170 -19.63 -5.19 12.28
CA LYS A 170 -20.07 -4.25 11.23
C LYS A 170 -20.58 -4.99 10.00
N ALA A 171 -19.83 -5.98 9.51
CA ALA A 171 -20.19 -6.78 8.34
C ALA A 171 -21.51 -7.52 8.52
N PHE A 172 -21.80 -8.03 9.73
CA PHE A 172 -23.04 -8.76 10.02
C PHE A 172 -24.25 -7.84 10.16
N PHE A 173 -24.11 -6.78 10.96
CA PHE A 173 -25.25 -6.02 11.47
C PHE A 173 -25.47 -4.67 10.79
N LEU A 174 -24.45 -4.12 10.12
CA LEU A 174 -24.55 -2.80 9.46
C LEU A 174 -24.48 -2.87 7.94
N MET A 175 -24.13 -4.04 7.37
CA MET A 175 -23.94 -4.22 5.93
C MET A 175 -24.93 -5.25 5.38
N ASP A 176 -25.76 -4.79 4.44
CA ASP A 176 -26.83 -5.55 3.81
C ASP A 176 -26.41 -6.06 2.41
N LYS A 177 -26.57 -7.37 2.19
CA LYS A 177 -26.41 -7.99 0.88
C LYS A 177 -27.52 -7.48 -0.07
N ASN A 178 -27.16 -7.18 -1.31
CA ASN A 178 -28.00 -6.56 -2.34
C ASN A 178 -28.41 -5.10 -2.10
N LYS A 179 -27.78 -4.43 -1.12
CA LYS A 179 -27.98 -3.00 -0.87
C LYS A 179 -26.67 -2.27 -0.73
N ASP A 180 -25.76 -2.76 0.10
CA ASP A 180 -24.42 -2.17 0.28
C ASP A 180 -23.36 -2.86 -0.58
N TYR A 181 -23.54 -4.16 -0.82
CA TYR A 181 -22.65 -4.98 -1.62
C TYR A 181 -23.40 -6.15 -2.27
N LEU A 182 -22.76 -6.77 -3.26
CA LEU A 182 -23.18 -8.04 -3.85
C LEU A 182 -22.03 -9.05 -3.85
N VAL A 183 -22.36 -10.31 -4.05
CA VAL A 183 -21.39 -11.40 -4.22
C VAL A 183 -21.47 -11.87 -5.67
N ASP A 184 -20.37 -11.74 -6.42
CA ASP A 184 -20.25 -12.29 -7.78
C ASP A 184 -18.93 -13.02 -7.92
N LYS A 185 -18.96 -14.22 -8.54
CA LYS A 185 -17.77 -15.06 -8.79
C LYS A 185 -16.80 -15.16 -7.60
N ASN A 186 -17.34 -15.41 -6.40
CA ASN A 186 -16.57 -15.53 -5.15
C ASN A 186 -15.86 -14.23 -4.71
N LYS A 187 -16.35 -13.06 -5.16
CA LYS A 187 -15.84 -11.73 -4.78
C LYS A 187 -16.95 -10.82 -4.30
N ILE A 188 -16.60 -9.94 -3.36
CA ILE A 188 -17.48 -8.86 -2.89
C ILE A 188 -17.36 -7.68 -3.85
N LEU A 189 -18.48 -7.21 -4.41
CA LEU A 189 -18.54 -5.98 -5.20
C LEU A 189 -19.40 -4.94 -4.50
N ILE A 190 -18.91 -3.70 -4.42
CA ILE A 190 -19.58 -2.61 -3.72
C ILE A 190 -20.70 -2.03 -4.60
N ILE A 191 -21.84 -1.74 -3.99
CA ILE A 191 -22.97 -1.07 -4.64
C ILE A 191 -22.97 0.40 -4.21
N ASP A 192 -23.10 1.31 -5.19
CA ASP A 192 -23.41 2.70 -4.92
C ASP A 192 -24.86 2.84 -4.44
N GLN A 193 -25.06 3.27 -3.20
CA GLN A 193 -26.39 3.42 -2.57
C GLN A 193 -27.31 4.40 -3.30
N PHE A 194 -26.77 5.36 -4.06
CA PHE A 194 -27.58 6.35 -4.78
C PHE A 194 -28.01 5.86 -6.17
N THR A 195 -27.10 5.17 -6.87
CA THR A 195 -27.32 4.80 -8.28
C THR A 195 -27.62 3.32 -8.49
N GLY A 196 -27.39 2.46 -7.48
CA GLY A 196 -27.47 1.01 -7.57
C GLY A 196 -26.39 0.38 -8.46
N ARG A 197 -25.40 1.16 -8.92
CA ARG A 197 -24.33 0.67 -9.81
C ARG A 197 -23.25 -0.04 -9.02
N ILE A 198 -22.64 -1.02 -9.69
CA ILE A 198 -21.48 -1.74 -9.17
C ILE A 198 -20.23 -0.88 -9.35
N LEU A 199 -19.53 -0.62 -8.24
CA LEU A 199 -18.28 0.12 -8.24
C LEU A 199 -17.10 -0.86 -8.43
N GLN A 200 -16.77 -1.15 -9.68
CA GLN A 200 -15.67 -2.06 -10.02
C GLN A 200 -14.32 -1.52 -9.50
N GLY A 201 -13.49 -2.44 -8.97
CA GLY A 201 -12.16 -2.12 -8.46
C GLY A 201 -12.13 -1.40 -7.11
N ARG A 202 -13.28 -1.14 -6.49
CA ARG A 202 -13.33 -0.58 -5.13
C ARG A 202 -13.43 -1.69 -4.09
N GLN A 203 -12.72 -1.49 -2.98
CA GLN A 203 -12.78 -2.32 -1.78
C GLN A 203 -13.16 -1.47 -0.57
N PHE A 204 -13.76 -2.09 0.44
CA PHE A 204 -14.00 -1.43 1.71
C PHE A 204 -12.68 -1.33 2.48
N SER A 205 -12.45 -0.20 3.15
CA SER A 205 -11.24 0.06 3.91
C SER A 205 -11.23 -0.63 5.28
N ASP A 206 -10.08 -0.60 5.94
CA ASP A 206 -9.93 -0.94 7.37
C ASP A 206 -10.39 -2.36 7.73
N GLY A 207 -10.17 -3.33 6.84
CA GLY A 207 -10.50 -4.74 7.08
C GLY A 207 -11.96 -5.12 6.90
N LEU A 208 -12.85 -4.17 6.59
CA LEU A 208 -14.28 -4.46 6.40
C LEU A 208 -14.54 -5.33 5.16
N HIS A 209 -13.75 -5.18 4.09
CA HIS A 209 -13.89 -6.00 2.89
C HIS A 209 -13.62 -7.47 3.20
N GLN A 210 -12.54 -7.75 3.92
CA GLN A 210 -12.15 -9.09 4.37
C GLN A 210 -13.18 -9.71 5.32
N ALA A 211 -13.78 -8.89 6.20
CA ALA A 211 -14.87 -9.36 7.05
C ALA A 211 -16.13 -9.74 6.25
N LEU A 212 -16.45 -9.01 5.18
CA LEU A 212 -17.55 -9.36 4.27
C LEU A 212 -17.24 -10.63 3.45
N GLU A 213 -16.01 -10.76 2.96
CA GLU A 213 -15.54 -11.99 2.30
C GLU A 213 -15.68 -13.19 3.24
N ALA A 214 -15.28 -13.05 4.51
CA ALA A 214 -15.45 -14.09 5.52
C ALA A 214 -16.94 -14.41 5.80
N LYS A 215 -17.78 -13.39 5.94
CA LYS A 215 -19.24 -13.52 6.15
C LYS A 215 -19.91 -14.34 5.06
N GLU A 216 -19.58 -14.04 3.79
CA GLU A 216 -20.17 -14.69 2.62
C GLU A 216 -19.44 -15.96 2.18
N GLY A 217 -18.37 -16.36 2.88
CA GLY A 217 -17.60 -17.57 2.59
C GLY A 217 -16.72 -17.47 1.34
N CYS A 218 -16.37 -16.24 0.91
CA CYS A 218 -15.49 -15.98 -0.21
C CYS A 218 -14.01 -16.23 0.16
N ASP A 219 -13.15 -16.22 -0.87
CA ASP A 219 -11.71 -16.19 -0.66
C ASP A 219 -11.33 -14.82 -0.09
N ILE A 220 -10.60 -14.83 1.03
CA ILE A 220 -10.22 -13.58 1.71
C ILE A 220 -8.95 -13.05 1.06
N GLU A 221 -9.06 -11.89 0.42
CA GLU A 221 -7.90 -11.21 -0.14
C GLU A 221 -7.08 -10.52 0.98
N PRO A 222 -5.75 -10.63 0.97
CA PRO A 222 -4.93 -10.01 2.01
C PRO A 222 -5.11 -8.49 2.00
N GLU A 223 -5.23 -7.89 3.19
CA GLU A 223 -5.22 -6.43 3.34
C GLU A 223 -3.92 -5.85 2.76
N THR A 224 -4.06 -4.85 1.90
CA THR A 224 -2.95 -4.02 1.47
C THR A 224 -2.88 -2.77 2.34
N GLU A 225 -1.73 -2.53 2.95
CA GLU A 225 -1.47 -1.31 3.70
C GLU A 225 -0.45 -0.44 2.95
N ILE A 226 -0.68 0.86 2.90
CA ILE A 226 0.29 1.82 2.34
C ILE A 226 1.47 1.90 3.32
N SER A 227 2.62 1.40 2.90
CA SER A 227 3.84 1.37 3.72
C SER A 227 4.63 2.67 3.59
N ALA A 228 4.68 3.26 2.40
CA ALA A 228 5.23 4.59 2.18
C ALA A 228 4.60 5.24 0.95
N THR A 229 4.57 6.58 0.94
CA THR A 229 4.04 7.37 -0.16
C THR A 229 4.82 8.67 -0.32
N ILE A 230 5.04 9.10 -1.57
CA ILE A 230 5.61 10.41 -1.89
C ILE A 230 5.09 10.87 -3.25
N THR A 231 4.90 12.18 -3.42
CA THR A 231 4.61 12.75 -4.74
C THR A 231 5.90 13.13 -5.45
N TYR A 232 5.90 13.21 -6.78
CA TYR A 232 7.08 13.66 -7.52
C TYR A 232 7.53 15.06 -7.10
N GLN A 233 6.61 15.99 -6.82
CA GLN A 233 7.00 17.33 -6.36
C GLN A 233 7.77 17.28 -5.05
N ASN A 234 7.31 16.48 -4.08
CA ASN A 234 7.99 16.37 -2.80
C ASN A 234 9.32 15.62 -2.92
N PHE A 235 9.38 14.58 -3.75
CA PHE A 235 10.60 13.83 -3.99
C PHE A 235 11.69 14.70 -4.62
N PHE A 236 11.38 15.44 -5.69
CA PHE A 236 12.38 16.26 -6.36
C PHE A 236 12.83 17.45 -5.54
N ARG A 237 11.98 18.02 -4.68
CA ARG A 237 12.36 19.09 -3.73
C ARG A 237 13.48 18.73 -2.76
N ILE A 238 13.80 17.44 -2.60
CA ILE A 238 14.91 16.97 -1.76
C ILE A 238 16.27 17.31 -2.39
N TYR A 239 16.34 17.42 -3.72
CA TYR A 239 17.57 17.75 -4.43
C TYR A 239 17.99 19.20 -4.22
N LYS A 240 19.28 19.44 -3.95
CA LYS A 240 19.82 20.80 -3.79
C LYS A 240 19.66 21.66 -5.04
N LYS A 241 19.78 21.05 -6.22
CA LYS A 241 19.56 21.69 -7.51
C LYS A 241 18.71 20.78 -8.38
N ILE A 242 17.77 21.38 -9.09
CA ILE A 242 16.91 20.71 -10.06
C ILE A 242 16.98 21.52 -11.34
N SER A 243 17.06 20.85 -12.48
CA SER A 243 16.86 21.42 -13.80
C SER A 243 16.02 20.47 -14.63
N GLY A 244 15.45 20.97 -15.71
CA GLY A 244 14.71 20.14 -16.64
C GLY A 244 14.80 20.64 -18.06
N MET A 245 14.50 19.75 -18.99
CA MET A 245 14.29 20.03 -20.41
C MET A 245 12.91 19.49 -20.81
N THR A 246 12.30 20.11 -21.81
CA THR A 246 11.04 19.78 -22.47
C THR A 246 11.10 20.39 -23.86
#